data_AF-A0A7S1ATS3-F1
#
_entry.id   AF-A0A7S1ATS3-F1
#
_cell.length_a   1.000
_cell.length_b   1.000
_cell.length_c   1.000
_cell.angle_alpha   90.00
_cell.angle_beta   90.00
_cell.angle_gamma   90.00
#
_symmetry.space_group_name_H-M   'P 1'
#
loop_
_entity.id
_entity.type
_entity.pdbx_description
1 polymer ?
#
loop_
_entity_poly.entity_id
_entity_poly.type
_entity_poly.pdbx_seq_one_letter_code
_entity_poly.pdbx_strand_id
1 'polypeptide(L)'
;MAHPPSFLDAVSKNIIESANSIDAHIDADSLIDRLTLDPSPTSTRSRNALSELKDLARRAPAAVVATERAVPTLARLVIRLTPGSGVVQEEDEWAEPLQDTLEALRYLIGDGRATDSKDDAVRMRARDVAELVVRHAENGKQLLRLLSLPDASTQHDAMALLQRIYLQMPRPIDDALLADPLAFNSLMHLLQNCQIDFVRNGCVSLLLLLTATNEEIQKIVVVNGVVESIFAILKEEDLSVG
;
A
#
# COMPACT_ATOMS: atom_id res chain seq x y z
N MET A 1 -31.03 19.82 24.23
CA MET A 1 -30.09 19.53 25.33
C MET A 1 -29.67 18.07 25.17
N ALA A 2 -28.43 17.80 24.77
CA ALA A 2 -27.93 16.43 24.66
C ALA A 2 -27.56 15.94 26.07
N HIS A 3 -28.19 14.87 26.55
CA HIS A 3 -27.79 14.22 27.80
C HIS A 3 -26.38 13.64 27.64
N PRO A 4 -25.46 13.89 28.59
CA PRO A 4 -24.16 13.23 28.55
C PRO A 4 -24.36 11.72 28.71
N PRO A 5 -23.58 10.88 27.99
CA PRO A 5 -23.71 9.43 28.09
C PRO A 5 -23.50 8.99 29.54
N SER A 6 -24.34 8.07 30.01
CA SER A 6 -24.19 7.47 31.34
C SER A 6 -22.82 6.81 31.45
N PHE A 7 -22.19 6.90 32.62
CA PHE A 7 -20.93 6.19 32.91
C PHE A 7 -21.04 4.68 32.61
N LEU A 8 -22.21 4.08 32.85
CA LEU A 8 -22.47 2.67 32.54
C LEU A 8 -22.52 2.39 31.03
N ASP A 9 -22.99 3.33 30.22
CA ASP A 9 -22.99 3.21 28.75
C ASP A 9 -21.56 3.31 28.22
N ALA A 10 -20.75 4.22 28.79
CA ALA A 10 -19.34 4.36 28.46
C ALA A 10 -18.53 3.11 28.82
N VAL A 11 -18.75 2.54 30.01
CA VAL A 11 -18.10 1.29 30.43
C VAL A 11 -18.54 0.11 29.57
N SER A 12 -19.84 -0.03 29.29
CA SER A 12 -20.36 -1.12 28.46
C SER A 12 -19.80 -1.05 27.04
N LYS A 13 -19.74 0.16 26.46
CA LYS A 13 -19.15 0.38 25.14
C LYS A 13 -17.65 0.02 25.12
N ASN A 14 -16.89 0.43 26.13
CA ASN A 14 -15.47 0.09 26.23
C ASN A 14 -15.24 -1.43 26.36
N ILE A 15 -16.09 -2.14 27.11
CA ILE A 15 -16.00 -3.60 27.25
C ILE A 15 -16.26 -4.28 25.89
N ILE A 16 -17.29 -3.83 25.16
CA ILE A 16 -17.62 -4.37 23.83
C ILE A 16 -16.49 -4.08 22.83
N GLU A 17 -15.94 -2.86 22.82
CA GLU A 17 -14.81 -2.50 21.95
C GLU A 17 -13.56 -3.33 22.28
N SER A 18 -13.28 -3.55 23.57
CA SER A 18 -12.18 -4.41 24.00
C SER A 18 -12.38 -5.87 23.59
N ALA A 19 -13.58 -6.42 23.75
CA ALA A 19 -13.90 -7.80 23.34
C ALA A 19 -13.75 -7.96 21.83
N ASN A 20 -14.34 -7.05 21.04
CA ASN A 20 -14.22 -7.05 19.59
C ASN A 20 -12.76 -6.94 19.11
N SER A 21 -11.94 -6.16 19.81
CA SER A 21 -10.51 -6.05 19.51
C SER A 21 -9.74 -7.34 19.80
N ILE A 22 -10.11 -8.08 20.84
CA ILE A 22 -9.50 -9.37 21.19
C ILE A 22 -9.88 -10.42 20.15
N ASP A 23 -11.16 -10.52 19.80
CA ASP A 23 -11.63 -11.46 18.79
C ASP A 23 -10.96 -11.20 17.43
N ALA A 24 -10.87 -9.94 17.02
CA ALA A 24 -10.17 -9.54 15.81
C ALA A 24 -8.68 -9.91 15.83
N HIS A 25 -8.01 -9.84 16.99
CA HIS A 25 -6.61 -10.23 17.11
C HIS A 25 -6.44 -11.76 16.99
N ILE A 26 -7.33 -12.54 17.59
CA ILE A 26 -7.35 -14.02 17.50
C ILE A 26 -7.60 -14.46 16.06
N ASP A 27 -8.57 -13.82 15.38
CA ASP A 27 -8.87 -14.09 13.97
C ASP A 27 -7.65 -13.77 13.09
N ALA A 28 -7.00 -12.62 13.33
CA ALA A 28 -5.79 -12.23 12.60
C ALA A 28 -4.67 -13.27 12.77
N ASP A 29 -4.41 -13.74 14.00
CA ASP A 29 -3.37 -14.73 14.26
C ASP A 29 -3.64 -16.06 13.54
N SER A 30 -4.88 -16.56 13.60
CA SER A 30 -5.32 -17.76 12.88
C SER A 30 -5.16 -17.64 11.35
N LEU A 31 -5.50 -16.49 10.79
CA LEU A 31 -5.33 -16.20 9.36
C LEU A 31 -3.85 -16.13 8.96
N ILE A 32 -3.01 -15.51 9.79
CA ILE A 32 -1.56 -15.44 9.55
C ILE A 32 -0.92 -16.82 9.64
N ASP A 33 -1.35 -17.68 10.56
CA ASP A 33 -0.88 -19.05 10.63
C ASP A 33 -1.31 -19.86 9.41
N ARG A 34 -2.55 -19.71 8.92
CA ARG A 34 -3.00 -20.31 7.66
C ARG A 34 -2.09 -19.89 6.49
N LEU A 35 -1.78 -18.61 6.37
CA LEU A 35 -0.93 -18.07 5.30
C LEU A 35 0.53 -18.47 5.42
N THR A 36 1.02 -18.69 6.64
CA THR A 36 2.41 -19.09 6.86
C THR A 36 2.62 -20.59 6.65
N LEU A 37 1.63 -21.41 7.00
CA LEU A 37 1.69 -22.87 6.88
C LEU A 37 1.44 -23.35 5.43
N ASP A 38 0.75 -22.56 4.61
CA ASP A 38 0.51 -22.92 3.22
C ASP A 38 1.74 -22.64 2.33
N PRO A 39 2.32 -23.67 1.68
CA PRO A 39 3.47 -23.49 0.80
C PRO A 39 3.12 -22.73 -0.48
N SER A 40 1.85 -22.68 -0.90
CA SER A 40 1.43 -21.95 -2.10
C SER A 40 0.65 -20.70 -1.72
N PRO A 41 1.15 -19.49 -2.05
CA PRO A 41 0.43 -18.25 -1.79
C PRO A 41 -0.79 -18.08 -2.70
N THR A 42 -0.91 -18.90 -3.76
CA THR A 42 -2.01 -18.89 -4.72
C THR A 42 -3.00 -20.03 -4.50
N SER A 43 -2.84 -20.85 -3.45
CA SER A 43 -3.83 -21.87 -3.11
C SER A 43 -5.18 -21.22 -2.77
N THR A 44 -6.30 -21.89 -3.05
CA THR A 44 -7.64 -21.40 -2.64
C THR A 44 -7.70 -21.09 -1.14
N ARG A 45 -7.00 -21.89 -0.31
CA ARG A 45 -6.93 -21.67 1.13
C ARG A 45 -6.21 -20.36 1.47
N SER A 46 -5.09 -20.08 0.81
CA SER A 46 -4.32 -18.84 0.95
C SER A 46 -5.11 -17.64 0.45
N ARG A 47 -5.74 -17.73 -0.73
CA ARG A 47 -6.58 -16.66 -1.29
C ARG A 47 -7.73 -16.29 -0.34
N ASN A 48 -8.46 -17.28 0.17
CA ASN A 48 -9.55 -17.05 1.13
C ASN A 48 -9.02 -16.40 2.41
N ALA A 49 -7.89 -16.90 2.95
CA ALA A 49 -7.29 -16.33 4.15
C ALA A 49 -6.82 -14.88 3.95
N LEU A 50 -6.26 -14.57 2.77
CA LEU A 50 -5.86 -13.21 2.38
C LEU A 50 -7.07 -12.27 2.28
N SER A 51 -8.14 -12.71 1.62
CA SER A 51 -9.36 -11.93 1.47
C SER A 51 -10.02 -11.65 2.82
N GLU A 52 -10.13 -12.67 3.68
CA GLU A 52 -10.62 -12.54 5.06
C GLU A 52 -9.74 -11.58 5.88
N LEU A 53 -8.42 -11.69 5.75
CA LEU A 53 -7.46 -10.83 6.45
C LEU A 53 -7.51 -9.38 5.95
N LYS A 54 -7.71 -9.16 4.65
CA LYS A 54 -7.92 -7.84 4.07
C LYS A 54 -9.15 -7.16 4.64
N ASP A 55 -10.26 -7.90 4.71
CA ASP A 55 -11.50 -7.40 5.31
C ASP A 55 -11.35 -7.10 6.80
N LEU A 56 -10.56 -7.90 7.51
CA LEU A 56 -10.23 -7.66 8.91
C LEU A 56 -9.32 -6.43 9.07
N ALA A 57 -8.30 -6.27 8.22
CA ALA A 57 -7.41 -5.10 8.21
C ALA A 57 -8.18 -3.81 7.94
N ARG A 58 -9.21 -3.85 7.08
CA ARG A 58 -10.11 -2.72 6.82
C ARG A 58 -10.95 -2.34 8.03
N ARG A 59 -11.48 -3.32 8.78
CA ARG A 59 -12.40 -3.10 9.91
C ARG A 59 -11.70 -2.84 11.24
N ALA A 60 -10.58 -3.52 11.49
CA ALA A 60 -9.87 -3.53 12.76
C ALA A 60 -8.34 -3.51 12.55
N PRO A 61 -7.78 -2.46 11.90
CA PRO A 61 -6.36 -2.41 11.56
C PRO A 61 -5.45 -2.50 12.79
N ALA A 62 -5.86 -1.92 13.92
CA ALA A 62 -5.08 -1.98 15.16
C ALA A 62 -4.90 -3.41 15.70
N ALA A 63 -5.94 -4.25 15.60
CA ALA A 63 -5.88 -5.64 16.05
C ALA A 63 -4.97 -6.49 15.17
N VAL A 64 -5.02 -6.27 13.84
CA VAL A 64 -4.12 -6.95 12.89
C VAL A 64 -2.67 -6.51 13.08
N VAL A 65 -2.41 -5.22 13.34
CA VAL A 65 -1.06 -4.72 13.63
C VAL A 65 -0.53 -5.26 14.96
N ALA A 66 -1.40 -5.46 15.96
CA ALA A 66 -1.01 -6.08 17.24
C ALA A 66 -0.55 -7.54 17.07
N THR A 67 -0.95 -8.23 16.00
CA THR A 67 -0.40 -9.53 15.62
C THR A 67 0.98 -9.33 15.01
N GLU A 68 2.04 -9.54 15.80
CA GLU A 68 3.43 -9.24 15.47
C GLU A 68 3.89 -9.74 14.08
N ARG A 69 3.40 -10.91 13.67
CA ARG A 69 3.78 -11.55 12.40
C ARG A 69 2.98 -11.06 11.19
N ALA A 70 1.93 -10.25 11.36
CA ALA A 70 1.01 -9.91 10.28
C ALA A 70 1.65 -9.07 9.18
N VAL A 71 2.20 -7.89 9.54
CA VAL A 71 2.85 -6.99 8.56
C VAL A 71 4.05 -7.65 7.87
N PRO A 72 4.97 -8.32 8.59
CA PRO A 72 6.06 -9.05 7.94
C PRO A 72 5.58 -10.17 7.00
N THR A 73 4.51 -10.88 7.34
CA THR A 73 3.97 -11.94 6.47
C THR A 73 3.38 -11.37 5.20
N LEU A 74 2.58 -10.31 5.29
CA LEU A 74 2.04 -9.62 4.11
C LEU A 74 3.15 -9.05 3.22
N ALA A 75 4.17 -8.40 3.80
CA ALA A 75 5.30 -7.89 3.03
C ALA A 75 6.09 -9.00 2.32
N ARG A 76 6.27 -10.17 2.95
CA ARG A 76 6.87 -11.34 2.28
C ARG A 76 5.97 -11.93 1.20
N LEU A 77 4.65 -11.91 1.38
CA LEU A 77 3.70 -12.36 0.37
C LEU A 77 3.77 -11.48 -0.89
N VAL A 78 3.97 -10.16 -0.76
CA VAL A 78 4.21 -9.28 -1.92
C VAL A 78 5.37 -9.81 -2.77
N ILE A 79 6.50 -10.17 -2.15
CA ILE A 79 7.66 -10.74 -2.87
C ILE A 79 7.29 -12.07 -3.54
N ARG A 80 6.66 -12.99 -2.80
CA ARG A 80 6.32 -14.34 -3.30
C ARG A 80 5.26 -14.34 -4.40
N LEU A 81 4.35 -13.37 -4.38
CA LEU A 81 3.31 -13.20 -5.39
C LEU A 81 3.78 -12.38 -6.59
N THR A 82 4.92 -11.67 -6.49
CA THR A 82 5.44 -10.95 -7.64
C THR A 82 5.92 -11.94 -8.72
N PRO A 83 5.51 -11.76 -9.98
CA PRO A 83 6.01 -12.53 -11.12
C PRO A 83 7.53 -12.54 -11.20
N GLY A 84 8.12 -13.68 -11.55
CA GLY A 84 9.57 -13.82 -11.59
C GLY A 84 10.22 -14.14 -10.23
N SER A 85 9.45 -14.21 -9.15
CA SER A 85 9.91 -14.75 -7.85
C SER A 85 10.22 -16.24 -7.87
N GLY A 86 9.83 -16.95 -8.94
CA GLY A 86 9.96 -18.41 -9.08
C GLY A 86 8.82 -19.20 -8.44
N VAL A 87 7.89 -18.55 -7.74
CA VAL A 87 6.76 -19.20 -7.05
C VAL A 87 5.48 -19.17 -7.90
N VAL A 88 5.24 -18.09 -8.65
CA VAL A 88 4.06 -17.91 -9.50
C VAL A 88 4.49 -17.52 -10.90
N GLN A 89 3.83 -18.08 -11.92
CA GLN A 89 4.20 -17.91 -13.32
C GLN A 89 3.11 -17.26 -14.16
N GLU A 90 1.85 -17.57 -13.91
CA GLU A 90 0.72 -17.09 -14.73
C GLU A 90 0.03 -15.88 -14.11
N GLU A 91 -0.37 -14.91 -14.94
CA GLU A 91 -1.06 -13.67 -14.53
C GLU A 91 -2.27 -13.90 -13.64
N ASP A 92 -3.12 -14.84 -14.06
CA ASP A 92 -4.35 -15.22 -13.36
C ASP A 92 -4.08 -15.81 -11.96
N GLU A 93 -2.86 -16.24 -11.67
CA GLU A 93 -2.53 -16.86 -10.38
C GLU A 93 -2.16 -15.85 -9.30
N TRP A 94 -1.48 -14.75 -9.66
CA TRP A 94 -0.92 -13.78 -8.71
C TRP A 94 -1.67 -12.46 -8.60
N ALA A 95 -2.40 -12.01 -9.63
CA ALA A 95 -2.96 -10.65 -9.65
C ALA A 95 -3.90 -10.38 -8.47
N GLU A 96 -4.96 -11.19 -8.31
CA GLU A 96 -5.93 -11.03 -7.22
C GLU A 96 -5.29 -11.17 -5.82
N PRO A 97 -4.51 -12.21 -5.50
CA PRO A 97 -3.88 -12.34 -4.18
C PRO A 97 -2.88 -11.20 -3.88
N LEU A 98 -2.19 -10.70 -4.90
CA LEU A 98 -1.24 -9.59 -4.75
C LEU A 98 -1.99 -8.30 -4.46
N GLN A 99 -3.07 -8.00 -5.20
CA GLN A 99 -3.94 -6.87 -4.92
C GLN A 99 -4.48 -6.94 -3.49
N ASP A 100 -5.03 -8.09 -3.07
CA ASP A 100 -5.53 -8.28 -1.70
C ASP A 100 -4.46 -8.01 -0.64
N THR A 101 -3.22 -8.45 -0.90
CA THR A 101 -2.07 -8.19 -0.03
C THR A 101 -1.73 -6.69 0.04
N LEU A 102 -1.68 -6.01 -1.09
CA LEU A 102 -1.37 -4.58 -1.18
C LEU A 102 -2.45 -3.74 -0.49
N GLU A 103 -3.72 -4.07 -0.72
CA GLU A 103 -4.85 -3.42 -0.07
C GLU A 103 -4.85 -3.65 1.44
N ALA A 104 -4.57 -4.86 1.91
CA ALA A 104 -4.44 -5.15 3.34
C ALA A 104 -3.38 -4.27 3.98
N LEU A 105 -2.16 -4.23 3.42
CA LEU A 105 -1.08 -3.34 3.89
C LEU A 105 -1.50 -1.87 3.89
N ARG A 106 -2.22 -1.44 2.84
CA ARG A 106 -2.75 -0.09 2.69
C ARG A 106 -3.73 0.27 3.82
N TYR A 107 -4.60 -0.66 4.21
CA TYR A 107 -5.52 -0.48 5.33
C TYR A 107 -4.80 -0.40 6.68
N LEU A 108 -3.73 -1.19 6.88
CA LEU A 108 -2.95 -1.16 8.13
C LEU A 108 -2.22 0.17 8.34
N ILE A 109 -1.71 0.80 7.26
CA ILE A 109 -1.11 2.13 7.31
C ILE A 109 -2.18 3.22 7.53
N GLY A 110 -3.40 3.03 7.02
CA GLY A 110 -4.48 4.02 7.11
C GLY A 110 -4.47 5.01 5.94
N ASP A 111 -5.46 5.90 5.87
CA ASP A 111 -5.87 6.72 4.69
C ASP A 111 -4.87 7.79 4.21
N GLY A 112 -3.61 7.76 4.64
CA GLY A 112 -2.60 8.78 4.32
C GLY A 112 -2.77 10.08 5.11
N ARG A 113 -3.96 10.38 5.67
CA ARG A 113 -4.20 11.47 6.61
C ARG A 113 -3.76 11.14 8.04
N ALA A 114 -3.20 9.94 8.25
CA ALA A 114 -2.63 9.55 9.53
C ALA A 114 -1.60 10.58 10.02
N THR A 115 -0.82 11.21 9.13
CA THR A 115 0.10 12.31 9.49
C THR A 115 -0.62 13.51 10.11
N ASP A 116 -1.87 13.75 9.73
CA ASP A 116 -2.67 14.90 10.18
C ASP A 116 -3.55 14.55 11.39
N SER A 117 -3.64 13.26 11.75
CA SER A 117 -4.42 12.78 12.89
C SER A 117 -3.96 13.41 14.20
N LYS A 118 -4.87 13.96 15.00
CA LYS A 118 -4.53 14.47 16.35
C LYS A 118 -4.17 13.35 17.34
N ASP A 119 -4.40 12.09 16.97
CA ASP A 119 -4.07 10.92 17.76
C ASP A 119 -2.66 10.42 17.43
N ASP A 120 -1.73 10.62 18.37
CA ASP A 120 -0.34 10.21 18.25
C ASP A 120 -0.18 8.69 18.17
N ALA A 121 -1.08 7.90 18.75
CA ALA A 121 -1.02 6.45 18.64
C ALA A 121 -1.33 5.98 17.21
N VAL A 122 -2.28 6.64 16.53
CA VAL A 122 -2.59 6.37 15.12
C VAL A 122 -1.41 6.74 14.21
N ARG A 123 -0.77 7.89 14.47
CA ARG A 123 0.44 8.33 13.75
C ARG A 123 1.60 7.35 13.91
N MET A 124 1.92 6.99 15.15
CA MET A 124 3.01 6.07 15.45
C MET A 124 2.76 4.70 14.81
N ARG A 125 1.55 4.15 14.94
CA ARG A 125 1.18 2.89 14.30
C ARG A 125 1.38 2.94 12.78
N ALA A 126 0.88 3.99 12.10
CA ALA A 126 1.02 4.12 10.65
C ALA A 126 2.50 4.12 10.22
N ARG A 127 3.34 4.83 10.97
CA ARG A 127 4.79 4.88 10.74
C ARG A 127 5.48 3.54 11.00
N ASP A 128 5.16 2.86 12.09
CA ASP A 128 5.75 1.56 12.45
C ASP A 128 5.40 0.48 11.41
N VAL A 129 4.14 0.48 10.93
CA VAL A 129 3.70 -0.40 9.85
C VAL A 129 4.46 -0.10 8.56
N ALA A 130 4.54 1.17 8.16
CA ALA A 130 5.29 1.57 6.97
C ALA A 130 6.76 1.13 7.06
N GLU A 131 7.38 1.26 8.25
CA GLU A 131 8.76 0.85 8.47
C GLU A 131 8.96 -0.65 8.30
N LEU A 132 8.05 -1.46 8.87
CA LEU A 132 8.08 -2.91 8.70
C LEU A 132 7.90 -3.32 7.24
N VAL A 133 6.96 -2.67 6.51
CA VAL A 133 6.77 -2.96 5.07
C VAL A 133 8.03 -2.66 4.29
N VAL A 134 8.62 -1.47 4.44
CA VAL A 134 9.84 -1.08 3.74
C VAL A 134 10.99 -2.05 4.04
N ARG A 135 11.19 -2.38 5.32
CA ARG A 135 12.25 -3.30 5.77
C ARG A 135 12.10 -4.69 5.14
N HIS A 136 10.88 -5.20 5.02
CA HIS A 136 10.61 -6.52 4.46
C HIS A 136 10.43 -6.54 2.94
N ALA A 137 10.30 -5.39 2.28
CA ALA A 137 10.16 -5.23 0.84
C ALA A 137 11.45 -4.73 0.16
N GLU A 138 12.60 -5.29 0.57
CA GLU A 138 13.94 -4.93 0.05
C GLU A 138 14.25 -3.43 0.13
N ASN A 139 13.92 -2.79 1.26
CA ASN A 139 14.04 -1.34 1.49
C ASN A 139 13.29 -0.51 0.44
N GLY A 140 12.10 -0.97 0.02
CA GLY A 140 11.23 -0.27 -0.94
C GLY A 140 11.48 -0.62 -2.41
N LYS A 141 12.62 -1.25 -2.75
CA LYS A 141 12.93 -1.64 -4.13
C LYS A 141 11.89 -2.59 -4.71
N GLN A 142 11.41 -3.54 -3.92
CA GLN A 142 10.39 -4.48 -4.41
C GLN A 142 9.09 -3.77 -4.79
N LEU A 143 8.67 -2.78 -3.99
CA LEU A 143 7.44 -2.03 -4.26
C LEU A 143 7.54 -1.23 -5.56
N LEU A 144 8.71 -0.66 -5.86
CA LEU A 144 8.96 0.05 -7.12
C LEU A 144 8.92 -0.91 -8.33
N ARG A 145 9.40 -2.15 -8.18
CA ARG A 145 9.31 -3.16 -9.25
C ARG A 145 7.87 -3.51 -9.62
N LEU A 146 6.94 -3.44 -8.67
CA LEU A 146 5.51 -3.71 -8.93
C LEU A 146 4.90 -2.75 -9.96
N LEU A 147 5.47 -1.55 -10.11
CA LEU A 147 5.03 -0.57 -11.11
C LEU A 147 5.28 -1.03 -12.55
N SER A 148 6.15 -2.02 -12.75
CA SER A 148 6.48 -2.57 -14.08
C SER A 148 5.65 -3.81 -14.43
N LEU A 149 4.72 -4.25 -13.57
CA LEU A 149 3.89 -5.42 -13.82
C LEU A 149 2.86 -5.15 -14.92
N PRO A 150 2.38 -6.18 -15.66
CA PRO A 150 1.44 -5.98 -16.76
C PRO A 150 0.02 -5.61 -16.30
N ASP A 151 -0.39 -6.03 -15.10
CA ASP A 151 -1.74 -5.78 -14.58
C ASP A 151 -1.91 -4.36 -14.04
N ALA A 152 -2.79 -3.60 -14.69
CA ALA A 152 -3.10 -2.20 -14.39
C ALA A 152 -3.61 -2.00 -12.95
N SER A 153 -4.42 -2.93 -12.44
CA SER A 153 -5.00 -2.83 -11.11
C SER A 153 -3.93 -2.99 -10.03
N THR A 154 -3.04 -3.98 -10.21
CA THR A 154 -1.86 -4.18 -9.34
C THR A 154 -0.92 -2.97 -9.38
N GLN A 155 -0.63 -2.41 -10.57
CA GLN A 155 0.19 -1.21 -10.70
C GLN A 155 -0.41 -0.05 -9.88
N HIS A 156 -1.73 0.17 -9.99
CA HIS A 156 -2.42 1.21 -9.25
C HIS A 156 -2.38 0.98 -7.73
N ASP A 157 -2.64 -0.24 -7.26
CA ASP A 157 -2.58 -0.54 -5.82
C ASP A 157 -1.15 -0.43 -5.26
N ALA A 158 -0.14 -0.81 -6.04
CA ALA A 158 1.26 -0.61 -5.68
C ALA A 158 1.60 0.88 -5.56
N MET A 159 1.16 1.72 -6.50
CA MET A 159 1.31 3.18 -6.39
C MET A 159 0.58 3.72 -5.16
N ALA A 160 -0.65 3.30 -4.92
CA ALA A 160 -1.42 3.75 -3.76
C ALA A 160 -0.75 3.37 -2.43
N LEU A 161 -0.14 2.17 -2.33
CA LEU A 161 0.64 1.76 -1.17
C LEU A 161 1.93 2.58 -1.03
N LEU A 162 2.67 2.78 -2.12
CA LEU A 162 3.88 3.61 -2.14
C LEU A 162 3.60 5.04 -1.68
N GLN A 163 2.53 5.67 -2.16
CA GLN A 163 2.13 7.00 -1.72
C GLN A 163 1.90 7.06 -0.19
N ARG A 164 1.26 6.04 0.39
CA ARG A 164 1.04 5.98 1.84
C ARG A 164 2.31 5.79 2.64
N ILE A 165 3.20 4.93 2.17
CA ILE A 165 4.52 4.75 2.78
C ILE A 165 5.32 6.05 2.69
N TYR A 166 5.29 6.72 1.53
CA TYR A 166 6.02 7.96 1.30
C TYR A 166 5.61 9.07 2.27
N LEU A 167 4.32 9.18 2.56
CA LEU A 167 3.81 10.15 3.55
C LEU A 167 4.32 9.88 4.97
N GLN A 168 4.65 8.64 5.32
CA GLN A 168 5.21 8.30 6.63
C GLN A 168 6.73 8.35 6.67
N MET A 169 7.39 7.93 5.58
CA MET A 169 8.83 7.74 5.49
C MET A 169 9.34 7.88 4.05
N PRO A 170 9.60 9.11 3.57
CA PRO A 170 10.00 9.34 2.19
C PRO A 170 11.41 8.83 1.88
N ARG A 171 12.35 8.96 2.83
CA ARG A 171 13.80 8.72 2.59
C ARG A 171 14.12 7.33 2.00
N PRO A 172 13.62 6.21 2.53
CA PRO A 172 13.97 4.91 1.95
C PRO A 172 13.44 4.71 0.53
N ILE A 173 12.32 5.34 0.18
CA ILE A 173 11.76 5.29 -1.17
C ILE A 173 12.58 6.16 -2.11
N ASP A 174 12.99 7.36 -1.68
CA ASP A 174 13.92 8.22 -2.42
C ASP A 174 15.24 7.48 -2.69
N ASP A 175 15.84 6.89 -1.65
CA ASP A 175 17.10 6.13 -1.76
C ASP A 175 16.96 4.94 -2.71
N ALA A 176 15.82 4.23 -2.66
CA ALA A 176 15.55 3.11 -3.56
C ALA A 176 15.39 3.55 -5.02
N LEU A 177 14.69 4.66 -5.27
CA LEU A 177 14.53 5.26 -6.59
C LEU A 177 15.86 5.73 -7.17
N LEU A 178 16.62 6.51 -6.41
CA LEU A 178 17.92 7.05 -6.84
C LEU A 178 18.95 5.96 -7.09
N ALA A 179 18.85 4.83 -6.38
CA ALA A 179 19.71 3.67 -6.59
C ALA A 179 19.32 2.80 -7.81
N ASP A 180 18.13 2.98 -8.38
CA ASP A 180 17.62 2.16 -9.49
C ASP A 180 17.12 3.03 -10.66
N PRO A 181 17.96 3.27 -11.67
CA PRO A 181 17.58 4.03 -12.87
C PRO A 181 16.38 3.43 -13.62
N LEU A 182 16.16 2.10 -13.52
CA LEU A 182 15.02 1.46 -14.18
C LEU A 182 13.70 1.82 -13.52
N ALA A 183 13.68 2.08 -12.21
CA ALA A 183 12.47 2.47 -11.49
C ALA A 183 11.92 3.82 -12.00
N PHE A 184 12.80 4.78 -12.31
CA PHE A 184 12.40 6.03 -12.95
C PHE A 184 11.85 5.81 -14.35
N ASN A 185 12.52 4.97 -15.15
CA ASN A 185 12.05 4.65 -16.50
C ASN A 185 10.65 4.02 -16.47
N SER A 186 10.37 3.14 -15.51
CA SER A 186 9.04 2.54 -15.34
C SER A 186 7.97 3.57 -14.98
N LEU A 187 8.26 4.49 -14.05
CA LEU A 187 7.37 5.60 -13.70
C LEU A 187 7.08 6.51 -14.90
N MET A 188 8.12 6.91 -15.62
CA MET A 188 7.99 7.79 -16.78
C MET A 188 7.27 7.07 -17.94
N HIS A 189 7.53 5.79 -18.14
CA HIS A 189 6.82 4.97 -19.11
C HIS A 189 5.34 4.86 -18.77
N LEU A 190 4.97 4.65 -17.50
CA LEU A 190 3.59 4.67 -17.04
C LEU A 190 2.92 6.01 -17.32
N LEU A 191 3.58 7.13 -17.02
CA LEU A 191 3.02 8.46 -17.29
C LEU A 191 2.77 8.70 -18.78
N GLN A 192 3.69 8.26 -19.64
CA GLN A 192 3.72 8.60 -21.07
C GLN A 192 2.93 7.64 -21.95
N ASN A 193 2.85 6.37 -21.59
CA ASN A 193 2.32 5.31 -22.47
C ASN A 193 1.09 4.59 -21.90
N CYS A 194 0.72 4.84 -20.64
CA CYS A 194 -0.45 4.21 -20.06
C CYS A 194 -1.73 4.82 -20.64
N GLN A 195 -2.55 3.99 -21.28
CA GLN A 195 -3.85 4.36 -21.84
C GLN A 195 -4.99 4.30 -20.80
N ILE A 196 -4.69 3.88 -19.57
CA ILE A 196 -5.68 3.66 -18.52
C ILE A 196 -5.62 4.83 -17.54
N ASP A 197 -6.60 5.73 -17.62
CA ASP A 197 -6.60 7.01 -16.90
C ASP A 197 -6.39 6.88 -15.39
N PHE A 198 -7.03 5.91 -14.73
CA PHE A 198 -6.89 5.77 -13.28
C PHE A 198 -5.46 5.38 -12.86
N VAL A 199 -4.75 4.60 -13.69
CA VAL A 199 -3.34 4.25 -13.45
C VAL A 199 -2.47 5.48 -13.74
N ARG A 200 -2.67 6.15 -14.87
CA ARG A 200 -1.95 7.38 -15.23
C ARG A 200 -2.08 8.46 -14.14
N ASN A 201 -3.28 8.66 -13.62
CA ASN A 201 -3.56 9.64 -12.56
C ASN A 201 -2.94 9.23 -11.22
N GLY A 202 -2.89 7.93 -10.93
CA GLY A 202 -2.12 7.38 -9.81
C GLY A 202 -0.62 7.68 -9.94
N CYS A 203 -0.07 7.59 -11.16
CA CYS A 203 1.33 7.90 -11.45
C CYS A 203 1.62 9.39 -11.27
N VAL A 204 0.77 10.28 -11.81
CA VAL A 204 0.87 11.74 -11.58
C VAL A 204 0.87 12.06 -10.09
N SER A 205 -0.04 11.45 -9.32
CA SER A 205 -0.15 11.67 -7.87
C SER A 205 1.11 11.21 -7.12
N LEU A 206 1.70 10.08 -7.51
CA LEU A 206 2.95 9.60 -6.93
C LEU A 206 4.12 10.53 -7.29
N LEU A 207 4.25 10.93 -8.56
CA LEU A 207 5.29 11.87 -9.01
C LEU A 207 5.21 13.22 -8.30
N LEU A 208 3.99 13.72 -8.03
CA LEU A 208 3.78 14.94 -7.25
C LEU A 208 4.36 14.80 -5.84
N LEU A 209 4.14 13.68 -5.16
CA LEU A 209 4.70 13.42 -3.83
C LEU A 209 6.24 13.31 -3.88
N LEU A 210 6.77 12.52 -4.80
CA LEU A 210 8.21 12.28 -4.95
C LEU A 210 8.99 13.57 -5.26
N THR A 211 8.39 14.46 -6.04
CA THR A 211 9.02 15.72 -6.44
C THR A 211 8.77 16.87 -5.46
N ALA A 212 7.92 16.71 -4.44
CA ALA A 212 7.56 17.81 -3.55
C ALA A 212 8.74 18.37 -2.76
N THR A 213 9.71 17.52 -2.37
CA THR A 213 10.81 17.93 -1.48
C THR A 213 12.20 17.44 -1.93
N ASN A 214 12.30 16.62 -2.97
CA ASN A 214 13.56 16.04 -3.41
C ASN A 214 14.04 16.66 -4.74
N GLU A 215 15.03 17.55 -4.66
CA GLU A 215 15.58 18.25 -5.84
C GLU A 215 16.28 17.32 -6.85
N GLU A 216 16.86 16.22 -6.39
CA GLU A 216 17.54 15.27 -7.28
C GLU A 216 16.51 14.51 -8.11
N ILE A 217 15.44 14.04 -7.48
CA ILE A 217 14.29 13.45 -8.16
C ILE A 217 13.68 14.44 -9.15
N GLN A 218 13.44 15.70 -8.74
CA GLN A 218 12.93 16.75 -9.64
C GLN A 218 13.78 16.88 -10.91
N LYS A 219 15.12 16.95 -10.77
CA LYS A 219 16.03 17.04 -11.93
C LYS A 219 15.92 15.82 -12.84
N ILE A 220 15.88 14.62 -12.26
CA ILE A 220 15.77 13.36 -13.02
C ILE A 220 14.46 13.33 -13.82
N VAL A 221 13.31 13.61 -13.19
CA VAL A 221 12.02 13.53 -13.89
C VAL A 221 11.87 14.60 -14.98
N VAL A 222 12.45 15.80 -14.78
CA VAL A 222 12.51 16.85 -15.81
C VAL A 222 13.33 16.40 -17.01
N VAL A 223 14.51 15.80 -16.79
CA VAL A 223 15.34 15.24 -17.87
C VAL A 223 14.62 14.13 -18.64
N ASN A 224 13.74 13.37 -17.97
CA ASN A 224 12.93 12.33 -18.60
C ASN A 224 11.63 12.85 -19.25
N GLY A 225 11.42 14.17 -19.32
CA GLY A 225 10.31 14.77 -20.06
C GLY A 225 8.98 14.79 -19.31
N VAL A 226 8.99 14.86 -17.97
CA VAL A 226 7.76 14.94 -17.17
C VAL A 226 6.93 16.17 -17.52
N VAL A 227 7.57 17.30 -17.84
CA VAL A 227 6.87 18.57 -18.12
C VAL A 227 6.04 18.45 -19.40
N GLU A 228 6.64 17.96 -20.48
CA GLU A 228 5.97 17.71 -21.75
C GLU A 228 4.83 16.71 -21.60
N SER A 229 5.06 15.67 -20.80
CA SER A 229 4.07 14.62 -20.52
C SER A 229 2.84 15.19 -19.79
N ILE A 230 3.03 16.03 -18.76
CA ILE A 230 1.93 16.68 -18.05
C ILE A 230 1.15 17.62 -18.98
N PHE A 231 1.83 18.42 -19.80
CA PHE A 231 1.13 19.29 -20.77
C PHE A 231 0.36 18.50 -21.84
N ALA A 232 0.83 17.32 -22.24
CA ALA A 232 0.10 16.43 -23.14
C ALA A 232 -1.19 15.92 -22.47
N ILE A 233 -1.10 15.45 -21.23
CA ILE A 233 -2.26 15.01 -20.44
C ILE A 233 -3.30 16.14 -20.30
N LEU A 234 -2.86 17.35 -19.94
CA LEU A 234 -3.77 18.50 -19.78
C LEU A 234 -4.51 18.87 -21.09
N LYS A 235 -3.86 18.69 -22.24
CA LYS A 235 -4.47 18.91 -23.57
C LYS A 235 -5.46 17.81 -23.93
N GLU A 236 -5.16 16.56 -23.60
CA GLU A 236 -6.06 15.43 -23.82
C GLU A 236 -7.32 15.51 -22.95
N GLU A 237 -7.18 15.97 -21.70
CA GLU A 237 -8.29 16.12 -20.76
C GLU A 237 -9.13 17.40 -21.00
N ASP A 238 -8.81 18.16 -22.04
CA ASP A 238 -9.50 19.37 -22.51
C ASP A 238 -9.77 20.41 -21.40
N LEU A 239 -8.85 20.51 -20.43
CA LEU A 239 -8.88 21.54 -19.38
C LEU A 239 -8.70 22.96 -19.94
N SER A 240 -8.42 23.09 -21.24
CA SER A 240 -8.34 24.35 -21.98
C SER A 240 -9.69 24.90 -22.46
N VAL A 241 -10.80 24.16 -22.32
CA VAL A 241 -12.14 24.58 -22.79
C VAL A 241 -13.12 24.81 -21.62
N GLY A 242 -12.62 24.85 -20.38
CA GLY A 242 -13.38 25.23 -19.18
C GLY A 242 -13.53 26.74 -18.98
#